data_AF-A0A6N3FRK0-F1
#
_entry.id   AF-A0A6N3FRK0-F1
#
_cell.length_a   1.000
_cell.length_b   1.000
_cell.length_c   1.000
_cell.angle_alpha   90.00
_cell.angle_beta   90.00
_cell.angle_gamma   90.00
#
_symmetry.space_group_name_H-M   'P 1'
#
loop_
_entity.id
_entity.type
_entity.pdbx_description
1 polymer ?
#
loop_
_entity_poly.entity_id
_entity_poly.type
_entity_poly.pdbx_seq_one_letter_code
_entity_poly.pdbx_strand_id
1 'polypeptide(L)'
;MKSNFNKEINLFVDKINMNVKFKNERVIELEESISHLEECELYIEKVSEKLYKILNEIFQDEDEIIFCINIYKESDKYYYLPLKLRRYLKKKDKINMISSLNENEIIEHYYINTRYNNVKIKKLISEIVKKDLGNRIEGLETSFIINKRCSVAVVLYDDRYIFIEY
;
A
#
# COMPACT_ATOMS: atom_id res chain seq x y z
N MET A 1 8.09 17.12 -7.02
CA MET A 1 7.92 16.99 -5.55
C MET A 1 8.37 15.58 -5.22
N LYS A 2 9.37 15.38 -4.34
CA LYS A 2 9.74 14.01 -3.93
C LYS A 2 8.63 13.47 -3.04
N SER A 3 8.16 12.25 -3.27
CA SER A 3 7.16 11.66 -2.39
C SER A 3 7.74 11.46 -0.98
N ASN A 4 6.86 11.43 0.03
CA ASN A 4 7.26 11.02 1.38
C ASN A 4 7.39 9.49 1.52
N PHE A 5 7.05 8.72 0.47
CA PHE A 5 6.99 7.25 0.54
C PHE A 5 8.36 6.63 0.78
N ASN A 6 9.41 7.17 0.15
CA ASN A 6 10.78 6.73 0.43
C ASN A 6 11.17 6.92 1.91
N LYS A 7 10.76 8.04 2.54
CA LYS A 7 11.02 8.28 3.97
C LYS A 7 10.22 7.31 4.84
N GLU A 8 8.96 7.09 4.50
CA GLU A 8 8.06 6.19 5.24
C GLU A 8 8.48 4.73 5.19
N ILE A 9 8.84 4.24 4.00
CA ILE A 9 9.25 2.85 3.85
C ILE A 9 10.58 2.59 4.54
N ASN A 10 11.54 3.53 4.44
CA ASN A 10 12.80 3.43 5.16
C ASN A 10 12.59 3.46 6.68
N LEU A 11 11.68 4.30 7.18
CA LEU A 11 11.28 4.31 8.59
C LEU A 11 10.66 2.97 9.02
N PHE A 12 9.80 2.40 8.18
CA PHE A 12 9.18 1.10 8.45
C PHE A 12 10.23 -0.02 8.51
N VAL A 13 11.09 -0.15 7.50
CA VAL A 13 12.11 -1.23 7.44
C VAL A 13 13.16 -1.11 8.54
N ASP A 14 13.57 0.10 8.91
CA ASP A 14 14.46 0.34 10.06
C ASP A 14 13.81 -0.19 11.35
N LYS A 15 12.52 0.07 11.56
CA LYS A 15 11.80 -0.37 12.78
C LYS A 15 11.59 -1.88 12.86
N ILE A 16 11.48 -2.56 11.72
CA ILE A 16 11.41 -4.03 11.69
C ILE A 16 12.78 -4.70 11.53
N ASN A 17 13.87 -3.94 11.68
CA ASN A 17 15.26 -4.39 11.61
C ASN A 17 15.63 -5.10 10.28
N MET A 18 15.06 -4.64 9.16
CA MET A 18 15.49 -5.08 7.84
C MET A 18 16.69 -4.27 7.36
N ASN A 19 17.77 -4.94 6.97
CA ASN A 19 18.98 -4.29 6.49
C ASN A 19 18.88 -3.94 4.98
N VAL A 20 17.87 -3.14 4.63
CA VAL A 20 17.58 -2.66 3.27
C VAL A 20 17.34 -1.16 3.31
N LYS A 21 17.82 -0.43 2.30
CA LYS A 21 17.52 0.99 2.13
C LYS A 21 17.06 1.26 0.72
N PHE A 22 15.87 1.84 0.60
CA PHE A 22 15.30 2.28 -0.66
C PHE A 22 15.79 3.69 -0.98
N LYS A 23 16.23 3.93 -2.21
CA LYS A 23 16.83 5.20 -2.61
C LYS A 23 16.32 5.72 -3.94
N ASN A 24 15.76 4.85 -4.78
CA ASN A 24 15.29 5.21 -6.11
C ASN A 24 13.80 4.95 -6.23
N GLU A 25 13.05 5.99 -6.59
CA GLU A 25 11.61 5.94 -6.83
C GLU A 25 11.35 5.89 -8.35
N ARG A 26 10.49 4.98 -8.77
CA ARG A 26 9.87 4.97 -10.10
C ARG A 26 8.36 5.08 -9.95
N VAL A 27 7.77 6.06 -10.61
CA VAL A 27 6.31 6.22 -10.65
C VAL A 27 5.76 5.61 -11.93
N ILE A 28 4.71 4.81 -11.83
CA ILE A 28 3.98 4.27 -12.98
C ILE A 28 2.52 4.64 -12.84
N GLU A 29 1.98 5.28 -13.86
CA GLU A 29 0.57 5.61 -13.96
C GLU A 29 -0.23 4.38 -14.40
N LEU A 30 -1.40 4.17 -13.79
CA LEU A 30 -2.23 2.99 -14.01
C LEU A 30 -3.21 3.19 -15.17
N GLU A 31 -4.02 4.24 -15.16
CA GLU A 31 -4.95 4.54 -16.26
C GLU A 31 -5.29 6.04 -16.33
N GLU A 32 -5.20 6.63 -17.53
CA GLU A 32 -5.48 8.05 -17.81
C GLU A 32 -6.65 8.25 -18.79
N SER A 33 -6.95 7.23 -19.59
CA SER A 33 -7.83 7.36 -20.76
C SER A 33 -9.31 7.15 -20.45
N ILE A 34 -9.62 6.67 -19.24
CA ILE A 34 -10.98 6.36 -18.79
C ILE A 34 -11.30 7.21 -17.56
N SER A 35 -12.48 7.83 -17.57
CA SER A 35 -12.97 8.63 -16.46
C SER A 35 -13.28 7.75 -15.25
N HIS A 36 -12.51 7.90 -14.17
CA HIS A 36 -12.75 7.23 -12.88
C HIS A 36 -14.10 7.61 -12.24
N LEU A 37 -14.75 8.69 -12.69
CA LEU A 37 -16.05 9.16 -12.20
C LEU A 37 -17.23 8.67 -13.04
N GLU A 38 -17.07 8.61 -14.36
CA GLU A 38 -18.17 8.32 -15.29
C GLU A 38 -18.20 6.84 -15.68
N GLU A 39 -17.03 6.19 -15.76
CA GLU A 39 -16.85 4.81 -16.20
C GLU A 39 -16.16 3.98 -15.11
N CYS A 40 -16.62 4.16 -13.85
CA CYS A 40 -15.97 3.63 -12.66
C CYS A 40 -15.68 2.12 -12.74
N GLU A 41 -16.63 1.29 -13.21
CA GLU A 41 -16.43 -0.17 -13.32
C GLU A 41 -15.32 -0.55 -14.31
N LEU A 42 -15.33 0.09 -15.49
CA LEU A 42 -14.33 -0.13 -16.53
C LEU A 42 -12.95 0.39 -16.10
N TYR A 43 -12.91 1.55 -15.44
CA TYR A 43 -11.70 2.11 -14.84
C TYR A 43 -11.10 1.14 -13.82
N ILE A 44 -11.91 0.62 -12.89
CA ILE A 44 -11.48 -0.35 -11.88
C ILE A 44 -10.88 -1.61 -12.51
N GLU A 45 -11.53 -2.13 -13.55
CA GLU A 45 -11.06 -3.31 -14.27
C GLU A 45 -9.68 -3.07 -14.87
N LYS A 46 -9.50 -1.96 -15.60
CA LYS A 46 -8.24 -1.60 -16.27
C LYS A 46 -7.09 -1.33 -15.31
N VAL A 47 -7.35 -0.54 -14.27
CA VAL A 47 -6.39 -0.26 -13.20
C VAL A 47 -5.95 -1.56 -12.51
N SER A 48 -6.90 -2.44 -12.18
CA SER A 48 -6.61 -3.73 -11.55
C SER A 48 -5.77 -4.63 -12.46
N GLU A 49 -6.14 -4.75 -13.74
CA GLU A 49 -5.42 -5.58 -14.72
C GLU A 49 -3.95 -5.14 -14.84
N LYS A 50 -3.70 -3.84 -15.00
CA LYS A 50 -2.35 -3.30 -15.14
C LYS A 50 -1.55 -3.40 -13.84
N LEU A 51 -2.16 -3.14 -12.69
CA LEU A 51 -1.53 -3.32 -11.39
C LEU A 51 -1.03 -4.77 -11.23
N TYR A 52 -1.91 -5.76 -11.45
CA TYR A 52 -1.51 -7.16 -11.29
C TYR A 52 -0.44 -7.60 -12.29
N LYS A 53 -0.48 -7.07 -13.52
CA LYS A 53 0.59 -7.30 -14.48
C LYS A 53 1.93 -6.80 -13.94
N ILE A 54 1.99 -5.57 -13.44
CA ILE A 54 3.23 -5.00 -12.88
C ILE A 54 3.69 -5.78 -11.64
N LEU A 55 2.78 -6.14 -10.73
CA LEU A 55 3.13 -6.92 -9.55
C LEU A 55 3.70 -8.29 -9.94
N ASN A 56 3.15 -8.96 -10.96
CA ASN A 56 3.67 -10.25 -11.44
C ASN A 56 4.99 -10.13 -12.23
N GLU A 57 5.31 -8.95 -12.76
CA GLU A 57 6.63 -8.67 -13.35
C GLU A 57 7.70 -8.47 -12.26
N ILE A 58 7.31 -7.96 -11.08
CA ILE A 58 8.22 -7.64 -9.97
C ILE A 58 8.39 -8.83 -9.02
N PHE A 59 7.30 -9.53 -8.68
CA PHE A 59 7.28 -10.58 -7.67
C PHE A 59 7.01 -11.95 -8.30
N GLN A 60 7.79 -12.94 -7.89
CA GLN A 60 7.54 -14.35 -8.17
C GLN A 60 6.57 -14.93 -7.15
N ASP A 61 5.81 -15.96 -7.53
CA ASP A 61 4.76 -16.53 -6.67
C ASP A 61 5.31 -17.06 -5.33
N GLU A 62 6.53 -17.61 -5.33
CA GLU A 62 7.23 -18.11 -4.15
C GLU A 62 7.90 -17.04 -3.28
N ASP A 63 7.94 -15.77 -3.73
CA ASP A 63 8.62 -14.71 -3.00
C ASP A 63 8.06 -14.53 -1.59
N GLU A 64 8.97 -14.45 -0.61
CA GLU A 64 8.63 -14.06 0.74
C GLU A 64 8.54 -12.54 0.83
N ILE A 65 7.36 -12.05 1.17
CA ILE A 65 7.04 -10.64 1.21
C ILE A 65 6.62 -10.18 2.61
N ILE A 66 6.72 -8.88 2.82
CA ILE A 66 6.01 -8.17 3.88
C ILE A 66 4.94 -7.33 3.20
N PHE A 67 3.68 -7.62 3.54
CA PHE A 67 2.56 -6.77 3.16
C PHE A 67 2.24 -5.86 4.34
N CYS A 68 2.33 -4.54 4.17
CA CYS A 68 2.11 -3.55 5.20
C CYS A 68 1.04 -2.55 4.77
N ILE A 69 0.22 -2.09 5.70
CA ILE A 69 -0.72 -0.97 5.53
C ILE A 69 -0.43 0.04 6.63
N ASN A 70 -0.14 1.27 6.21
CA ASN A 70 0.00 2.43 7.09
C ASN A 70 -1.35 3.11 7.25
N ILE A 71 -1.70 3.43 8.51
CA ILE A 71 -2.85 4.28 8.82
C ILE A 71 -2.35 5.51 9.57
N TYR A 72 -2.56 6.69 9.00
CA TYR A 72 -2.16 7.96 9.59
C TYR A 72 -3.20 8.45 10.60
N LYS A 73 -2.70 8.93 11.73
CA LYS A 73 -3.46 9.63 12.76
C LYS A 73 -2.92 11.05 12.87
N GLU A 74 -3.65 12.01 12.31
CA GLU A 74 -3.47 13.42 12.68
C GLU A 74 -4.15 13.70 14.01
N SER A 75 -3.58 14.61 14.80
CA SER A 75 -3.97 14.92 16.19
C SER A 75 -5.42 15.35 16.39
N ASP A 76 -6.11 15.85 15.35
CA ASP A 76 -7.44 16.47 15.51
C ASP A 76 -8.52 16.01 14.52
N LYS A 77 -8.19 15.09 13.59
CA LYS A 77 -9.14 14.56 12.62
C LYS A 77 -9.14 13.05 12.67
N TYR A 78 -10.13 12.51 13.41
CA TYR A 78 -10.59 11.16 13.16
C TYR A 78 -11.25 11.14 11.78
N TYR A 79 -10.45 11.02 10.71
CA TYR A 79 -10.98 10.62 9.42
C TYR A 79 -11.62 9.25 9.64
N TYR A 80 -12.95 9.22 9.52
CA TYR A 80 -13.79 8.09 9.83
C TYR A 80 -13.56 7.02 8.75
N LEU A 81 -12.45 6.29 8.87
CA LEU A 81 -12.12 5.17 7.99
C LEU A 81 -13.34 4.23 7.92
N PRO A 82 -13.72 3.73 6.73
CA PRO A 82 -14.71 2.67 6.63
C PRO A 82 -14.22 1.52 7.50
N LEU A 83 -14.91 1.33 8.63
CA LEU A 83 -14.63 0.40 9.72
C LEU A 83 -14.25 -1.03 9.27
N LYS A 84 -14.46 -1.42 8.02
CA LYS A 84 -14.24 -2.77 7.47
C LYS A 84 -12.77 -3.18 7.29
N LEU A 85 -11.86 -2.34 6.76
CA LEU A 85 -10.45 -2.76 6.59
C LEU A 85 -9.74 -2.85 7.95
N ARG A 86 -9.88 -1.80 8.77
CA ARG A 86 -9.42 -1.81 10.15
C ARG A 86 -10.02 -2.96 10.97
N ARG A 87 -11.30 -3.33 10.76
CA ARG A 87 -11.91 -4.54 11.35
C ARG A 87 -11.34 -5.84 10.79
N TYR A 88 -11.05 -5.92 9.49
CA TYR A 88 -10.46 -7.10 8.88
C TYR A 88 -9.03 -7.33 9.41
N LEU A 89 -8.22 -6.27 9.49
CA LEU A 89 -6.87 -6.31 10.05
C LEU A 89 -6.88 -6.58 11.56
N LYS A 90 -7.72 -5.90 12.36
CA LYS A 90 -7.87 -6.16 13.81
C LYS A 90 -8.36 -7.57 14.15
N LYS A 91 -9.13 -8.21 13.27
CA LYS A 91 -9.56 -9.61 13.44
C LYS A 91 -8.45 -10.61 13.11
N LYS A 92 -7.40 -10.17 12.42
CA LYS A 92 -6.31 -11.00 11.93
C LYS A 92 -5.05 -10.89 12.78
N ASP A 93 -4.76 -9.73 13.38
CA ASP A 93 -3.78 -9.53 14.47
C ASP A 93 -3.89 -8.11 15.08
N LYS A 94 -3.30 -7.90 16.27
CA LYS A 94 -3.17 -6.58 16.93
C LYS A 94 -2.32 -5.63 16.06
N ILE A 95 -2.43 -4.30 16.26
CA ILE A 95 -1.48 -3.32 15.70
C ILE A 95 -0.08 -3.87 15.89
N ASN A 96 0.67 -4.07 14.80
CA ASN A 96 2.01 -4.64 14.89
C ASN A 96 2.96 -3.60 15.45
N MET A 97 2.82 -2.33 15.04
CA MET A 97 3.76 -1.28 15.37
C MET A 97 3.14 0.11 15.22
N ILE A 98 3.68 1.07 15.97
CA ILE A 98 3.36 2.49 15.83
C ILE A 98 4.67 3.24 15.59
N SER A 99 4.69 4.13 14.61
CA SER A 99 5.81 5.05 14.36
C SER A 99 5.30 6.50 14.22
N SER A 100 6.23 7.44 14.03
CA SER A 100 5.90 8.84 13.83
C SER A 100 6.82 9.44 12.77
N LEU A 101 6.25 10.17 11.81
CA LEU A 101 7.02 10.90 10.79
C LEU A 101 7.61 12.21 11.32
N ASN A 102 6.87 12.83 12.25
CA ASN A 102 7.20 14.02 13.02
C ASN A 102 6.39 14.02 14.33
N GLU A 103 6.44 15.09 15.12
CA GLU A 103 5.79 15.19 16.44
C GLU A 103 4.24 15.05 16.40
N ASN A 104 3.62 15.31 15.25
CA ASN A 104 2.16 15.39 15.10
C ASN A 104 1.56 14.30 14.20
N GLU A 105 2.39 13.58 13.44
CA GLU A 105 1.96 12.54 12.49
C GLU A 105 2.33 11.16 13.00
N ILE A 106 1.35 10.46 13.57
CA ILE A 106 1.50 9.08 14.04
C ILE A 106 1.04 8.12 12.94
N ILE A 107 1.81 7.06 12.71
CA ILE A 107 1.48 5.97 11.80
C ILE A 107 1.22 4.69 12.60
N GLU A 108 0.03 4.10 12.46
CA GLU A 108 -0.21 2.71 12.85
C GLU A 108 0.18 1.79 11.68
N HIS A 109 1.16 0.92 11.89
CA HIS A 109 1.56 -0.09 10.90
C HIS A 109 0.89 -1.42 11.22
N TYR A 110 0.19 -1.95 10.22
CA TYR A 110 -0.31 -3.32 10.22
C TYR A 110 0.46 -4.08 9.14
N TYR A 111 1.24 -5.08 9.53
CA TYR A 111 2.03 -5.85 8.57
C TYR A 111 1.95 -7.35 8.81
N ILE A 112 2.04 -8.10 7.72
CA ILE A 112 2.03 -9.55 7.73
C ILE A 112 3.19 -10.09 6.88
N ASN A 113 3.90 -11.06 7.44
CA ASN A 113 4.87 -11.87 6.73
C ASN A 113 4.15 -13.00 6.00
N THR A 114 4.35 -13.11 4.69
CA THR A 114 3.61 -14.07 3.86
C THR A 114 4.37 -14.36 2.56
N ARG A 115 3.85 -15.27 1.73
CA ARG A 115 4.25 -15.42 0.33
C ARG A 115 3.37 -14.61 -0.60
N TYR A 116 3.91 -14.18 -1.73
CA TYR A 116 3.17 -13.40 -2.73
C TYR A 116 1.97 -14.17 -3.31
N ASN A 117 2.10 -15.48 -3.55
CA ASN A 117 1.00 -16.32 -4.02
C ASN A 117 -0.15 -16.54 -3.01
N ASN A 118 -0.09 -15.97 -1.80
CA ASN A 118 -1.15 -16.11 -0.81
C ASN A 118 -2.45 -15.46 -1.32
N VAL A 119 -3.45 -16.30 -1.61
CA VAL A 119 -4.77 -15.88 -2.12
C VAL A 119 -5.44 -14.83 -1.23
N LYS A 120 -5.27 -14.90 0.10
CA LYS A 120 -5.86 -13.93 1.02
C LYS A 120 -5.23 -12.54 0.88
N ILE A 121 -3.95 -12.47 0.51
CA ILE A 121 -3.21 -11.23 0.28
C ILE A 121 -3.56 -10.67 -1.10
N LYS A 122 -3.55 -11.50 -2.15
CA LYS A 122 -3.99 -11.07 -3.50
C LYS A 122 -5.42 -10.51 -3.47
N LYS A 123 -6.33 -11.14 -2.70
CA LYS A 123 -7.69 -10.64 -2.47
C LYS A 123 -7.71 -9.30 -1.72
N LEU A 124 -6.88 -9.15 -0.69
CA LEU A 124 -6.79 -7.92 0.09
C LEU A 124 -6.29 -6.72 -0.75
N ILE A 125 -5.28 -6.94 -1.59
CA ILE A 125 -4.78 -5.93 -2.55
C ILE A 125 -5.94 -5.49 -3.47
N SER A 126 -6.71 -6.43 -4.02
CA SER A 126 -7.87 -6.11 -4.85
C SER A 126 -8.91 -5.28 -4.09
N GLU A 127 -9.18 -5.63 -2.84
CA GLU A 127 -10.16 -4.93 -2.00
C GLU A 127 -9.73 -3.52 -1.62
N ILE A 128 -8.43 -3.27 -1.46
CA ILE A 128 -7.87 -1.93 -1.20
C ILE A 128 -8.01 -1.07 -2.45
N VAL A 129 -7.52 -1.57 -3.58
CA VAL A 129 -7.62 -0.92 -4.89
C VAL A 129 -9.06 -0.54 -5.17
N LYS A 130 -10.01 -1.47 -5.05
CA LYS A 130 -11.45 -1.23 -5.24
C LYS A 130 -12.11 -0.29 -4.22
N LYS A 131 -11.51 -0.06 -3.07
CA LYS A 131 -12.06 0.84 -2.05
C LYS A 131 -11.60 2.28 -2.23
N ASP A 132 -10.36 2.45 -2.64
CA ASP A 132 -9.83 3.75 -3.03
C ASP A 132 -10.49 4.19 -4.34
N LEU A 133 -10.65 3.26 -5.28
CA LEU A 133 -11.45 3.41 -6.49
C LEU A 133 -12.95 3.58 -6.16
N GLY A 134 -13.43 4.82 -6.20
CA GLY A 134 -14.87 5.15 -6.09
C GLY A 134 -15.26 5.89 -4.81
N ASN A 135 -14.36 6.06 -3.84
CA ASN A 135 -14.55 7.04 -2.78
C ASN A 135 -13.88 8.35 -3.19
N ARG A 136 -14.67 9.43 -3.30
CA ARG A 136 -14.16 10.81 -3.50
C ARG A 136 -13.40 11.36 -2.27
N ILE A 137 -12.96 10.48 -1.37
CA ILE A 137 -12.33 10.84 -0.10
C ILE A 137 -10.85 10.61 -0.27
N GLU A 138 -10.08 11.64 0.06
CA GLU A 138 -8.62 11.67 0.08
C GLU A 138 -8.07 10.36 0.65
N GLY A 139 -7.26 9.65 -0.14
CA GLY A 139 -6.66 8.37 0.21
C GLY A 139 -5.77 8.50 1.45
N LEU A 140 -6.07 7.72 2.48
CA LEU A 140 -5.36 7.72 3.76
C LEU A 140 -4.63 6.42 4.04
N GLU A 141 -4.64 5.47 3.10
CA GLU A 141 -4.08 4.13 3.30
C GLU A 141 -2.92 3.91 2.33
N THR A 142 -1.69 4.02 2.83
CA THR A 142 -0.49 3.66 2.06
C THR A 142 -0.17 2.20 2.31
N SER A 143 -0.22 1.38 1.26
CA SER A 143 0.12 -0.04 1.33
C SER A 143 1.50 -0.31 0.73
N PHE A 144 2.32 -1.10 1.42
CA PHE A 144 3.62 -1.56 0.93
C PHE A 144 3.60 -3.06 0.67
N ILE A 145 4.18 -3.46 -0.46
CA ILE A 145 4.53 -4.85 -0.77
C ILE A 145 6.04 -4.91 -0.89
N ILE A 146 6.72 -5.47 0.12
CA ILE A 146 8.18 -5.49 0.20
C ILE A 146 8.67 -6.91 -0.03
N ASN A 147 9.53 -7.12 -1.03
CA ASN A 147 10.25 -8.39 -1.15
C ASN A 147 11.37 -8.42 -0.09
N LYS A 148 11.47 -9.51 0.67
CA LYS A 148 12.49 -9.62 1.73
C LYS A 148 13.90 -9.81 1.21
N ARG A 149 14.05 -10.33 -0.02
CA ARG A 149 15.33 -10.69 -0.64
C ARG A 149 15.78 -9.64 -1.62
N CYS A 150 14.86 -9.20 -2.47
CA CYS A 150 15.09 -8.16 -3.44
C CYS A 150 14.70 -6.85 -2.78
N SER A 151 15.59 -5.86 -2.70
CA SER A 151 15.29 -4.52 -2.18
C SER A 151 14.30 -3.78 -3.09
N VAL A 152 13.09 -4.32 -3.24
CA VAL A 152 12.03 -3.77 -4.07
C VAL A 152 10.79 -3.66 -3.21
N ALA A 153 10.16 -2.49 -3.26
CA ALA A 153 8.87 -2.29 -2.68
C ALA A 153 7.91 -1.60 -3.63
N VAL A 154 6.66 -2.06 -3.63
CA VAL A 154 5.57 -1.41 -4.34
C VAL A 154 4.69 -0.70 -3.34
N VAL A 155 4.48 0.59 -3.56
CA VAL A 155 3.63 1.47 -2.77
C VAL A 155 2.34 1.73 -3.54
N LEU A 156 1.22 1.44 -2.88
CA LEU A 156 -0.12 1.75 -3.35
C LEU A 156 -0.68 2.85 -2.45
N TYR A 157 -0.96 4.02 -3.02
CA TYR A 157 -1.44 5.20 -2.29
C TYR A 157 -2.68 5.80 -2.96
N ASP A 158 -2.70 5.75 -4.28
CA ASP A 158 -3.69 6.33 -5.15
C ASP A 158 -3.98 5.28 -6.24
N ASP A 159 -5.21 5.22 -6.71
CA ASP A 159 -5.62 4.31 -7.76
C ASP A 159 -5.07 4.71 -9.15
N ARG A 160 -4.56 5.93 -9.28
CA ARG A 160 -3.93 6.44 -10.50
C ARG A 160 -2.47 6.06 -10.64
N TYR A 161 -1.74 5.88 -9.54
CA TYR A 161 -0.29 5.74 -9.56
C TYR A 161 0.20 4.63 -8.64
N ILE A 162 1.23 3.91 -9.09
CA ILE A 162 2.07 3.09 -8.22
C ILE A 162 3.46 3.68 -8.13
N PHE A 163 4.05 3.57 -6.95
CA PHE A 163 5.45 3.95 -6.72
C PHE A 163 6.24 2.67 -6.46
N ILE A 164 7.37 2.53 -7.13
CA ILE A 164 8.26 1.39 -6.98
C ILE A 164 9.58 1.93 -6.45
N GLU A 165 9.97 1.42 -5.28
CA GLU A 165 11.17 1.81 -4.56
C GLU A 165 12.22 0.71 -4.67
N TYR A 166 13.46 1.08 -5.02
CA TYR A 166 14.64 0.20 -5.15
C TYR A 166 15.80 0.61 -4.25
#